data_AF-A0A8T4L6Y0-F1
#
_entry.id   AF-A0A8T4L6Y0-F1
#
_cell.length_a   1.000
_cell.length_b   1.000
_cell.length_c   1.000
_cell.angle_alpha   90.00
_cell.angle_beta   90.00
_cell.angle_gamma   90.00
#
_symmetry.space_group_name_H-M   'P 1'
#
loop_
_entity.id
_entity.type
_entity.pdbx_description
1 polymer ?
#
loop_
_entity_poly.entity_id
_entity_poly.type
_entity_poly.pdbx_seq_one_letter_code
_entity_poly.pdbx_strand_id
1 'polypeptide(L)'
;MKPVHILALLLLLVALAGCSQEPEKKAPVPEATPLPELGQELIPQKYLKDLGVCLKYLDSIDKCVYNRATVLRVGQLCEPIRGQELREACFLEIAPLVGVKNLCLQAGSKREDCFEKMALARNNPEECLAIEAGERRDICLKNLAVRAQNPEFCEGLEEAGRRDTCYAKTAVDSNNLAACELIMNEANQQNCAKIVGQLLGIEEHCSRGVPEGDACLLAAAQRSNKQALCPEIMDSTKESECYAFFGKKNADKHACLQASGRQRDECLVEVAMQSKDASLCLPVQDAGLRAGCFGGTAREGANQLVLRKLNGFCAGMAGEARNPCEAASAAYAFTVDYCDAVSDQNRLPCLKELDALIHEPVLCAKFPEGTDKAGCIISAAANEGRVEVCNGLREKFQKSECIKEVAVSSRSERTCENIELAGGGAQIRYDCLERVAVKKGDYTICLDIKFKEQLGECIGQIAVAKKDALLCGETPNAALSEKDPYLARENCYRYVAGKTKDAGLCDQVQNAGRKEKCLAQLG
;
A
#
# COMPACT_ATOMS: atom_id res chain seq x y z
N MET A 1 2.04 -34.56 44.10
CA MET A 1 1.83 -33.10 44.24
C MET A 1 0.50 -32.76 43.58
N LYS A 2 -0.40 -32.07 44.28
CA LYS A 2 -1.86 -32.05 44.05
C LYS A 2 -2.27 -31.25 42.79
N PRO A 3 -3.34 -31.63 42.08
CA PRO A 3 -3.84 -30.98 40.85
C PRO A 3 -4.62 -29.67 41.13
N VAL A 4 -4.32 -28.98 42.24
CA VAL A 4 -5.05 -27.80 42.72
C VAL A 4 -4.29 -26.49 42.43
N HIS A 5 -3.05 -26.57 41.92
CA HIS A 5 -2.25 -25.39 41.59
C HIS A 5 -2.20 -25.03 40.10
N ILE A 6 -2.72 -25.85 39.21
CA ILE A 6 -2.81 -25.53 37.76
C ILE A 6 -4.08 -24.74 37.44
N LEU A 7 -5.18 -24.96 38.20
CA LEU A 7 -6.42 -24.19 38.04
C LEU A 7 -6.30 -22.73 38.55
N ALA A 8 -5.42 -22.48 39.53
CA ALA A 8 -5.20 -21.14 40.09
C ALA A 8 -4.26 -20.28 39.22
N LEU A 9 -3.37 -20.88 38.42
CA LEU A 9 -2.52 -20.15 37.47
C LEU A 9 -3.24 -19.85 36.14
N LEU A 10 -4.21 -20.67 35.73
CA LEU A 10 -5.05 -20.41 34.55
C LEU A 10 -6.12 -19.33 34.78
N LEU A 11 -6.54 -19.11 36.02
CA LEU A 11 -7.43 -17.99 36.39
C LEU A 11 -6.70 -16.66 36.60
N LEU A 12 -5.36 -16.67 36.70
CA LEU A 12 -4.54 -15.45 36.83
C LEU A 12 -3.95 -14.96 35.49
N LEU A 13 -3.97 -15.78 34.43
CA LEU A 13 -3.51 -15.41 33.08
C LEU A 13 -4.61 -14.89 32.14
N VAL A 14 -5.89 -14.99 32.54
CA VAL A 14 -7.03 -14.39 31.80
C VAL A 14 -7.24 -12.90 32.17
N ALA A 15 -6.49 -12.38 33.15
CA ALA A 15 -6.61 -11.00 33.62
C ALA A 15 -5.67 -9.97 32.95
N LEU A 16 -4.84 -10.35 31.95
CA LEU A 16 -3.86 -9.45 31.34
C LEU A 16 -3.82 -9.42 29.79
N ALA A 17 -4.88 -9.86 29.11
CA ALA A 17 -5.01 -9.71 27.66
C ALA A 17 -6.39 -9.20 27.25
N GLY A 18 -6.78 -8.05 27.81
CA GLY A 18 -7.97 -7.29 27.40
C GLY A 18 -7.56 -6.01 26.68
N CYS A 19 -7.10 -6.10 25.42
CA CYS A 19 -6.99 -4.93 24.56
C CYS A 19 -8.35 -4.70 23.87
N SER A 20 -9.29 -4.06 24.56
CA SER A 20 -10.44 -3.44 23.92
C SER A 20 -9.99 -2.12 23.30
N GLN A 21 -9.99 -2.01 21.98
CA GLN A 21 -9.97 -0.72 21.31
C GLN A 21 -11.26 0.01 21.71
N GLU A 22 -11.12 1.10 22.45
CA GLU A 22 -12.21 2.04 22.67
C GLU A 22 -12.74 2.51 21.30
N PRO A 23 -14.06 2.55 21.08
CA PRO A 23 -14.59 3.22 19.90
C PRO A 23 -14.18 4.70 19.97
N GLU A 24 -13.54 5.20 18.91
CA GLU A 24 -13.21 6.62 18.77
C GLU A 24 -14.43 7.46 19.17
N LYS A 25 -14.28 8.18 20.29
CA LYS A 25 -15.23 9.21 20.70
C LYS A 25 -15.31 10.21 19.56
N LYS A 26 -16.40 10.15 18.78
CA LYS A 26 -16.81 11.25 17.91
C LYS A 26 -16.74 12.52 18.75
N ALA A 27 -16.03 13.53 18.23
CA ALA A 27 -16.02 14.85 18.82
C ALA A 27 -17.46 15.25 19.17
N PRO A 28 -17.71 15.81 20.36
CA PRO A 28 -19.03 16.28 20.70
C PRO A 28 -19.46 17.24 19.60
N VAL A 29 -20.59 16.93 18.95
CA VAL A 29 -21.35 17.93 18.21
C VAL A 29 -21.46 19.11 19.17
N PRO A 30 -21.09 20.34 18.77
CA PRO A 30 -21.17 21.47 19.68
C PRO A 30 -22.59 21.49 20.22
N GLU A 31 -22.74 21.25 21.53
CA GLU A 31 -23.96 21.53 22.24
C GLU A 31 -24.32 22.95 21.82
N ALA A 32 -25.45 23.08 21.13
CA ALA A 32 -26.00 24.38 20.85
C ALA A 32 -26.16 25.03 22.22
N THR A 33 -25.30 26.01 22.51
CA THR A 33 -25.41 26.86 23.68
C THR A 33 -26.88 27.22 23.80
N PRO A 34 -27.55 26.94 24.93
CA PRO A 34 -28.92 27.35 25.12
C PRO A 34 -28.95 28.86 24.88
N LEU A 35 -29.57 29.27 23.77
CA LEU A 35 -29.92 30.66 23.60
C LEU A 35 -30.81 31.02 24.80
N PRO A 36 -30.60 32.20 25.42
CA PRO A 36 -31.32 32.56 26.63
C PRO A 36 -32.81 32.34 26.38
N GLU A 37 -33.49 31.68 27.31
CA GLU A 37 -34.95 31.67 27.33
C GLU A 37 -35.42 33.12 27.40
N LEU A 38 -35.73 33.71 26.24
CA LEU A 38 -36.50 34.94 26.18
C LEU A 38 -37.94 34.58 26.51
N GLY A 39 -38.17 34.43 27.82
CA GLY A 39 -39.47 34.60 28.43
C GLY A 39 -40.07 35.94 27.99
N GLN A 40 -41.39 35.91 27.86
CA GLN A 40 -42.31 37.02 27.63
C GLN A 40 -41.78 38.38 28.10
N GLU A 41 -41.15 39.15 27.22
CA GLU A 41 -40.93 40.59 27.42
C GLU A 41 -41.32 41.36 26.17
N LEU A 42 -41.91 42.54 26.38
CA LEU A 42 -42.34 43.48 25.35
C LEU A 42 -41.26 43.68 24.28
N ILE A 43 -41.65 43.93 23.02
CA ILE A 43 -40.75 44.29 21.91
C ILE A 43 -39.72 45.31 22.44
N PRO A 44 -38.44 44.93 22.58
CA PRO A 44 -37.47 45.85 23.17
C PRO A 44 -37.44 47.16 22.40
N GLN A 45 -37.42 48.31 23.10
CA GLN A 45 -37.48 49.65 22.48
C GLN A 45 -36.48 49.85 21.32
N LYS A 46 -35.36 49.12 21.35
CA LYS A 46 -34.36 49.07 20.27
C LYS A 46 -34.96 48.64 18.92
N TYR A 47 -35.86 47.68 18.89
CA TYR A 47 -36.47 47.16 17.66
C TYR A 47 -37.58 48.08 17.12
N LEU A 48 -38.23 48.86 17.99
CA LEU A 48 -39.23 49.88 17.59
C LEU A 48 -38.61 50.99 16.71
N LYS A 49 -37.34 51.37 16.95
CA LYS A 49 -36.61 52.30 16.06
C LYS A 49 -36.38 51.73 14.67
N ASP A 50 -36.18 50.42 14.55
CA ASP A 50 -35.93 49.75 13.27
C ASP A 50 -37.22 49.60 12.43
N LEU A 51 -38.40 49.44 13.05
CA LEU A 51 -39.68 49.49 12.32
C LEU A 51 -40.00 50.87 11.74
N GLY A 52 -39.46 51.94 12.35
CA GLY A 52 -39.62 53.30 11.84
C GLY A 52 -39.09 53.49 10.41
N VAL A 53 -38.14 52.65 9.97
CA VAL A 53 -37.63 52.64 8.59
C VAL A 53 -38.66 52.06 7.62
N CYS A 54 -39.35 50.99 8.00
CA CYS A 54 -40.38 50.35 7.16
C CYS A 54 -41.63 51.24 6.96
N LEU A 55 -41.96 52.06 7.96
CA LEU A 55 -43.11 52.98 7.91
C LEU A 55 -42.86 54.21 7.02
N LYS A 56 -41.61 54.48 6.61
CA LYS A 56 -41.22 55.77 6.01
C LYS A 56 -40.88 55.70 4.52
N TYR A 57 -40.58 54.52 3.93
CA TYR A 57 -39.92 54.45 2.62
C TYR A 57 -40.29 53.30 1.65
N LEU A 58 -41.35 52.49 1.87
CA LEU A 58 -41.62 51.33 0.99
C LEU A 58 -43.09 51.13 0.58
N ASP A 59 -43.30 50.81 -0.69
CA ASP A 59 -44.59 50.41 -1.31
C ASP A 59 -45.19 49.09 -0.74
N SER A 60 -44.47 48.40 0.16
CA SER A 60 -45.00 47.24 0.88
C SER A 60 -44.41 47.17 2.30
N ILE A 61 -45.01 47.93 3.22
CA ILE A 61 -44.69 47.94 4.65
C ILE A 61 -44.62 46.51 5.20
N ASP A 62 -45.60 45.68 4.83
CA ASP A 62 -45.74 44.28 5.25
C ASP A 62 -44.52 43.43 4.87
N LYS A 63 -43.99 43.55 3.64
CA LYS A 63 -42.77 42.83 3.20
C LYS A 63 -41.52 43.32 3.91
N CYS A 64 -41.44 44.62 4.20
CA CYS A 64 -40.31 45.18 4.97
C CYS A 64 -40.27 44.61 6.39
N VAL A 65 -41.43 44.62 7.06
CA VAL A 65 -41.58 44.11 8.42
C VAL A 65 -41.28 42.61 8.46
N TYR A 66 -41.81 41.82 7.50
CA TYR A 66 -41.49 40.41 7.32
C TYR A 66 -39.98 40.16 7.25
N ASN A 67 -39.28 40.80 6.30
CA ASN A 67 -37.85 40.59 6.10
C ASN A 67 -37.06 40.94 7.36
N ARG A 68 -37.44 42.02 8.06
CA ARG A 68 -36.78 42.46 9.28
C ARG A 68 -37.03 41.48 10.42
N ALA A 69 -38.25 40.98 10.58
CA ALA A 69 -38.61 39.96 11.56
C ALA A 69 -37.76 38.69 11.37
N THR A 70 -37.63 38.21 10.13
CA THR A 70 -36.82 37.02 9.79
C THR A 70 -35.33 37.23 10.06
N VAL A 71 -34.76 38.36 9.64
CA VAL A 71 -33.33 38.68 9.86
C VAL A 71 -33.01 38.78 11.35
N LEU A 72 -33.88 39.42 12.13
CA LEU A 72 -33.68 39.61 13.56
C LEU A 72 -34.09 38.41 14.40
N ARG A 73 -34.87 37.48 13.83
CA ARG A 73 -35.48 36.33 14.51
C ARG A 73 -36.36 36.75 15.70
N VAL A 74 -37.08 37.85 15.56
CA VAL A 74 -37.99 38.37 16.61
C VAL A 74 -39.42 38.15 16.15
N GLY A 75 -40.07 37.10 16.66
CA GLY A 75 -41.42 36.70 16.24
C GLY A 75 -42.50 37.75 16.49
N GLN A 76 -42.38 38.56 17.56
CA GLN A 76 -43.34 39.64 17.84
C GLN A 76 -43.40 40.71 16.74
N LEU A 77 -42.37 40.81 15.89
CA LEU A 77 -42.36 41.72 14.76
C LEU A 77 -43.28 41.29 13.62
N CYS A 78 -43.81 40.06 13.62
CA CYS A 78 -44.78 39.63 12.64
C CYS A 78 -46.18 40.22 12.90
N GLU A 79 -46.52 40.55 14.15
CA GLU A 79 -47.84 41.06 14.56
C GLU A 79 -48.36 42.26 13.74
N PRO A 80 -47.52 43.28 13.41
CA PRO A 80 -47.98 44.46 12.68
C PRO A 80 -48.26 44.23 11.17
N ILE A 81 -47.89 43.08 10.60
CA ILE A 81 -48.07 42.79 9.16
C ILE A 81 -49.56 42.70 8.83
N ARG A 82 -50.11 43.53 7.93
CA ARG A 82 -51.56 43.56 7.69
C ARG A 82 -52.07 42.37 6.88
N GLY A 83 -51.33 41.93 5.87
CA GLY A 83 -51.68 40.78 5.05
C GLY A 83 -51.64 39.47 5.86
N GLN A 84 -52.80 38.83 6.03
CA GLN A 84 -52.93 37.60 6.83
C GLN A 84 -51.98 36.49 6.36
N GLU A 85 -51.94 36.19 5.06
CA GLU A 85 -51.06 35.13 4.53
C GLU A 85 -49.58 35.41 4.78
N LEU A 86 -49.15 36.67 4.63
CA LEU A 86 -47.75 37.06 4.86
C LEU A 86 -47.41 37.07 6.35
N ARG A 87 -48.36 37.44 7.21
CA ARG A 87 -48.23 37.38 8.65
C ARG A 87 -48.07 35.92 9.12
N GLU A 88 -48.94 35.03 8.67
CA GLU A 88 -48.88 33.60 8.98
C GLU A 88 -47.57 32.98 8.46
N ALA A 89 -47.12 33.37 7.26
CA ALA A 89 -45.83 32.95 6.72
C ALA A 89 -44.64 33.44 7.57
N CYS A 90 -44.71 34.66 8.11
CA CYS A 90 -43.68 35.22 8.99
C CYS A 90 -43.49 34.36 10.24
N PHE A 91 -44.61 34.01 10.91
CA PHE A 91 -44.58 33.14 12.08
C PHE A 91 -44.07 31.73 11.75
N LEU A 92 -44.50 31.15 10.62
CA LEU A 92 -44.05 29.84 10.13
C LEU A 92 -42.53 29.77 9.92
N GLU A 93 -41.90 30.83 9.45
CA GLU A 93 -40.46 30.87 9.22
C GLU A 93 -39.65 31.07 10.51
N ILE A 94 -40.12 31.95 11.40
CA ILE A 94 -39.35 32.34 12.58
C ILE A 94 -39.45 31.28 13.68
N ALA A 95 -40.63 30.72 13.91
CA ALA A 95 -40.86 29.83 15.06
C ALA A 95 -39.89 28.63 15.10
N PRO A 96 -39.59 27.90 14.00
CA PRO A 96 -38.60 26.83 14.01
C PRO A 96 -37.18 27.29 14.39
N LEU A 97 -36.82 28.54 14.07
CA LEU A 97 -35.49 29.09 14.31
C LEU A 97 -35.27 29.49 15.78
N VAL A 98 -36.35 29.85 16.48
CA VAL A 98 -36.29 30.31 17.88
C VAL A 98 -36.80 29.27 18.88
N GLY A 99 -37.61 28.31 18.43
CA GLY A 99 -38.18 27.25 19.27
C GLY A 99 -39.32 27.68 20.20
N VAL A 100 -39.97 28.81 19.91
CA VAL A 100 -41.06 29.34 20.74
C VAL A 100 -42.40 28.81 20.21
N LYS A 101 -42.97 27.82 20.90
CA LYS A 101 -44.21 27.12 20.50
C LYS A 101 -45.40 28.06 20.26
N ASN A 102 -45.53 29.12 21.06
CA ASN A 102 -46.62 30.09 20.93
C ASN A 102 -46.64 30.80 19.57
N LEU A 103 -45.49 30.96 18.90
CA LEU A 103 -45.45 31.57 17.57
C LEU A 103 -46.13 30.66 16.52
N CYS A 104 -46.06 29.34 16.67
CA CYS A 104 -46.78 28.42 15.79
C CYS A 104 -48.30 28.49 15.99
N LEU A 105 -48.78 28.80 17.20
CA LEU A 105 -50.20 29.04 17.46
C LEU A 105 -50.71 30.28 16.71
N GLN A 106 -49.82 31.26 16.47
CA GLN A 106 -50.13 32.50 15.72
C GLN A 106 -50.04 32.34 14.20
N ALA A 107 -49.53 31.20 13.70
CA ALA A 107 -49.42 30.92 12.27
C ALA A 107 -50.75 30.50 11.61
N GLY A 108 -51.87 30.56 12.33
CA GLY A 108 -53.22 30.39 11.78
C GLY A 108 -53.39 29.09 11.00
N SER A 109 -53.67 29.21 9.70
CA SER A 109 -53.87 28.05 8.81
C SER A 109 -52.61 27.17 8.66
N LYS A 110 -51.43 27.72 8.92
CA LYS A 110 -50.12 27.04 8.82
C LYS A 110 -49.60 26.53 10.16
N ARG A 111 -50.44 26.52 11.20
CA ARG A 111 -50.07 26.10 12.57
C ARG A 111 -49.41 24.72 12.60
N GLU A 112 -50.01 23.74 11.96
CA GLU A 112 -49.49 22.36 12.00
C GLU A 112 -48.18 22.22 11.20
N ASP A 113 -48.05 22.88 10.04
CA ASP A 113 -46.79 22.95 9.28
C ASP A 113 -45.66 23.59 10.10
N CYS A 114 -46.00 24.57 10.93
CA CYS A 114 -45.06 25.24 11.80
C CYS A 114 -44.52 24.30 12.88
N PHE A 115 -45.40 23.54 13.53
CA PHE A 115 -44.99 22.53 14.51
C PHE A 115 -44.12 21.44 13.88
N GLU A 116 -44.47 20.94 12.69
CA GLU A 116 -43.64 19.95 11.98
C GLU A 116 -42.25 20.51 11.64
N LYS A 117 -42.16 21.72 11.08
CA LYS A 117 -40.86 22.35 10.78
C LYS A 117 -40.03 22.58 12.04
N MET A 118 -40.66 22.96 13.13
CA MET A 118 -39.98 23.18 14.42
C MET A 118 -39.47 21.87 15.01
N ALA A 119 -40.26 20.80 14.96
CA ALA A 119 -39.86 19.45 15.38
C ALA A 119 -38.61 19.00 14.61
N LEU A 120 -38.63 19.12 13.27
CA LEU A 120 -37.51 18.74 12.41
C LEU A 120 -36.27 19.62 12.62
N ALA A 121 -36.44 20.92 12.83
CA ALA A 121 -35.33 21.85 13.04
C ALA A 121 -34.62 21.64 14.39
N ARG A 122 -35.36 21.17 15.40
CA ARG A 122 -34.88 21.03 16.78
C ARG A 122 -34.66 19.58 17.20
N ASN A 123 -35.00 18.63 16.35
CA ASN A 123 -34.93 17.22 16.62
C ASN A 123 -35.72 16.79 17.89
N ASN A 124 -36.93 17.32 18.06
CA ASN A 124 -37.72 17.12 19.29
C ASN A 124 -39.15 16.63 18.95
N PRO A 125 -39.58 15.46 19.46
CA PRO A 125 -40.88 14.87 19.15
C PRO A 125 -42.05 15.56 19.85
N GLU A 126 -41.80 16.27 20.96
CA GLU A 126 -42.82 16.98 21.75
C GLU A 126 -43.55 18.07 20.94
N GLU A 127 -42.93 18.57 19.87
CA GLU A 127 -43.48 19.54 18.94
C GLU A 127 -44.45 18.88 17.96
N CYS A 128 -44.18 17.64 17.55
CA CYS A 128 -45.16 16.85 16.78
C CYS A 128 -46.39 16.54 17.64
N LEU A 129 -46.21 16.24 18.93
CA LEU A 129 -47.32 15.97 19.86
C LEU A 129 -48.26 17.17 20.07
N ALA A 130 -47.84 18.39 19.69
CA ALA A 130 -48.68 19.59 19.71
C ALA A 130 -49.65 19.71 18.51
N ILE A 131 -49.59 18.80 17.55
CA ILE A 131 -50.49 18.73 16.38
C ILE A 131 -51.76 17.96 16.78
N GLU A 132 -52.93 18.58 16.63
CA GLU A 132 -54.23 18.03 17.06
C GLU A 132 -54.73 16.90 16.15
N ALA A 133 -54.44 16.96 14.85
CA ALA A 133 -54.82 15.92 13.90
C ALA A 133 -53.92 14.68 14.02
N GLY A 134 -54.49 13.56 14.47
CA GLY A 134 -53.75 12.31 14.70
C GLY A 134 -52.94 11.82 13.49
N GLU A 135 -53.49 11.87 12.28
CA GLU A 135 -52.75 11.46 11.07
C GLU A 135 -51.57 12.38 10.74
N ARG A 136 -51.74 13.70 10.87
CA ARG A 136 -50.66 14.66 10.58
C ARG A 136 -49.58 14.63 11.64
N ARG A 137 -49.96 14.44 12.91
CA ARG A 137 -49.03 14.16 14.01
C ARG A 137 -48.20 12.92 13.75
N ASP A 138 -48.84 11.84 13.31
CA ASP A 138 -48.14 10.59 13.00
C ASP A 138 -47.16 10.75 11.84
N ILE A 139 -47.54 11.51 10.80
CA ILE A 139 -46.64 11.87 9.70
C ILE A 139 -45.44 12.68 10.20
N CYS A 140 -45.66 13.66 11.08
CA CYS A 140 -44.60 14.46 11.70
C CYS A 140 -43.59 13.58 12.45
N LEU A 141 -44.08 12.70 13.33
CA LEU A 141 -43.24 11.78 14.10
C LEU A 141 -42.44 10.84 13.19
N LYS A 142 -43.06 10.29 12.14
CA LYS A 142 -42.37 9.45 11.15
C LYS A 142 -41.27 10.20 10.41
N ASN A 143 -41.56 11.42 9.93
CA ASN A 143 -40.59 12.24 9.22
C ASN A 143 -39.42 12.63 10.13
N LEU A 144 -39.71 12.92 11.40
CA LEU A 144 -38.71 13.20 12.42
C LEU A 144 -37.82 11.96 12.67
N ALA A 145 -38.41 10.79 12.89
CA ALA A 145 -37.67 9.53 13.12
C ALA A 145 -36.69 9.24 11.98
N VAL A 146 -37.16 9.34 10.73
CA VAL A 146 -36.33 9.09 9.53
C VAL A 146 -35.22 10.12 9.40
N ARG A 147 -35.54 11.42 9.51
CA ARG A 147 -34.57 12.50 9.31
C ARG A 147 -33.51 12.54 10.42
N ALA A 148 -33.92 12.23 11.64
CA ALA A 148 -33.04 12.13 12.80
C ALA A 148 -32.27 10.81 12.85
N GLN A 149 -32.68 9.83 12.04
CA GLN A 149 -32.23 8.44 12.13
C GLN A 149 -32.42 7.86 13.55
N ASN A 150 -33.48 8.28 14.26
CA ASN A 150 -33.78 7.84 15.62
C ASN A 150 -35.11 7.06 15.66
N PRO A 151 -35.08 5.73 15.83
CA PRO A 151 -36.30 4.93 15.89
C PRO A 151 -37.15 5.20 17.14
N GLU A 152 -36.59 5.70 18.24
CA GLU A 152 -37.33 5.98 19.48
C GLU A 152 -38.50 6.96 19.24
N PHE A 153 -38.38 7.86 18.26
CA PHE A 153 -39.46 8.80 17.92
C PHE A 153 -40.71 8.12 17.34
N CYS A 154 -40.60 6.87 16.88
CA CYS A 154 -41.75 6.07 16.47
C CYS A 154 -42.61 5.60 17.67
N GLU A 155 -42.09 5.63 18.90
CA GLU A 155 -42.84 5.22 20.11
C GLU A 155 -44.09 6.08 20.35
N GLY A 156 -44.05 7.34 19.91
CA GLY A 156 -45.19 8.27 20.03
C GLY A 156 -46.39 7.93 19.14
N LEU A 157 -46.28 6.93 18.25
CA LEU A 157 -47.36 6.47 17.38
C LEU A 157 -48.25 5.48 18.11
N GLU A 158 -49.55 5.77 18.21
CA GLU A 158 -50.50 4.93 18.96
C GLU A 158 -50.78 3.59 18.25
N GLU A 159 -51.08 3.64 16.95
CA GLU A 159 -51.44 2.46 16.16
C GLU A 159 -50.21 1.59 15.87
N ALA A 160 -50.26 0.33 16.33
CA ALA A 160 -49.19 -0.65 16.15
C ALA A 160 -48.70 -0.77 14.70
N GLY A 161 -49.61 -0.81 13.72
CA GLY A 161 -49.24 -0.92 12.31
C GLY A 161 -48.51 0.32 11.76
N ARG A 162 -48.86 1.52 12.22
CA ARG A 162 -48.17 2.76 11.84
C ARG A 162 -46.79 2.82 12.48
N ARG A 163 -46.69 2.38 13.72
CA ARG A 163 -45.43 2.30 14.47
C ARG A 163 -44.45 1.31 13.83
N ASP A 164 -44.90 0.12 13.49
CA ASP A 164 -44.11 -0.87 12.75
C ASP A 164 -43.62 -0.32 11.40
N THR A 165 -44.49 0.38 10.67
CA THR A 165 -44.12 1.04 9.40
C THR A 165 -43.07 2.15 9.61
N CYS A 166 -43.18 2.91 10.70
CA CYS A 166 -42.20 3.92 11.08
C CYS A 166 -40.84 3.30 11.39
N TYR A 167 -40.80 2.26 12.24
CA TYR A 167 -39.56 1.53 12.55
C TYR A 167 -38.92 0.95 11.29
N ALA A 168 -39.70 0.29 10.43
CA ALA A 168 -39.20 -0.29 9.19
C ALA A 168 -38.57 0.78 8.27
N LYS A 169 -39.24 1.92 8.10
CA LYS A 169 -38.73 2.99 7.24
C LYS A 169 -37.46 3.62 7.82
N THR A 170 -37.44 3.90 9.13
CA THR A 170 -36.27 4.42 9.83
C THR A 170 -35.11 3.45 9.76
N ALA A 171 -35.34 2.15 9.97
CA ALA A 171 -34.34 1.09 9.89
C ALA A 171 -33.69 1.03 8.50
N VAL A 172 -34.49 1.06 7.44
CA VAL A 172 -34.00 1.03 6.04
C VAL A 172 -33.22 2.29 5.69
N ASP A 173 -33.72 3.48 6.03
CA ASP A 173 -33.07 4.74 5.65
C ASP A 173 -31.81 5.05 6.49
N SER A 174 -31.67 4.42 7.66
CA SER A 174 -30.50 4.55 8.53
C SER A 174 -29.56 3.35 8.51
N ASN A 175 -29.88 2.29 7.76
CA ASN A 175 -29.20 0.99 7.81
C ASN A 175 -29.08 0.42 9.24
N ASN A 176 -30.08 0.66 10.09
CA ASN A 176 -30.09 0.23 11.48
C ASN A 176 -30.89 -1.08 11.65
N LEU A 177 -30.19 -2.21 11.71
CA LEU A 177 -30.82 -3.52 11.85
C LEU A 177 -31.58 -3.67 13.19
N ALA A 178 -31.06 -3.07 14.27
CA ALA A 178 -31.69 -3.14 15.58
C ALA A 178 -33.07 -2.46 15.61
N ALA A 179 -33.28 -1.44 14.77
CA ALA A 179 -34.60 -0.82 14.65
C ALA A 179 -35.66 -1.78 14.05
N CYS A 180 -35.27 -2.77 13.25
CA CYS A 180 -36.19 -3.82 12.81
C CYS A 180 -36.66 -4.69 13.99
N GLU A 181 -35.86 -4.86 15.04
CA GLU A 181 -36.21 -5.68 16.22
C GLU A 181 -37.34 -5.07 17.05
N LEU A 182 -37.62 -3.77 16.88
CA LEU A 182 -38.70 -3.05 17.55
C LEU A 182 -40.08 -3.26 16.88
N ILE A 183 -40.11 -3.88 15.70
CA ILE A 183 -41.34 -4.16 14.95
C ILE A 183 -42.06 -5.34 15.59
N MET A 184 -43.33 -5.17 15.95
CA MET A 184 -44.11 -6.22 16.62
C MET A 184 -44.65 -7.27 15.65
N ASN A 185 -45.06 -6.87 14.45
CA ASN A 185 -45.53 -7.81 13.45
C ASN A 185 -44.37 -8.62 12.88
N GLU A 186 -44.37 -9.92 13.14
CA GLU A 186 -43.28 -10.84 12.76
C GLU A 186 -42.98 -10.83 11.25
N ALA A 187 -44.00 -10.76 10.39
CA ALA A 187 -43.80 -10.72 8.95
C ALA A 187 -43.12 -9.41 8.50
N ASN A 188 -43.53 -8.28 9.07
CA ASN A 188 -42.90 -6.97 8.80
C ASN A 188 -41.48 -6.91 9.36
N GLN A 189 -41.24 -7.48 10.54
CA GLN A 189 -39.94 -7.57 11.18
C GLN A 189 -38.97 -8.36 10.29
N GLN A 190 -39.35 -9.56 9.87
CA GLN A 190 -38.53 -10.40 8.99
C GLN A 190 -38.24 -9.71 7.67
N ASN A 191 -39.25 -9.04 7.07
CA ASN A 191 -39.06 -8.29 5.84
C ASN A 191 -38.10 -7.10 6.03
N CYS A 192 -38.23 -6.36 7.13
CA CYS A 192 -37.31 -5.28 7.49
C CYS A 192 -35.88 -5.80 7.66
N ALA A 193 -35.69 -6.84 8.46
CA ALA A 193 -34.39 -7.45 8.72
C ALA A 193 -33.74 -7.95 7.42
N LYS A 194 -34.54 -8.54 6.52
CA LYS A 194 -34.07 -8.94 5.20
C LYS A 194 -33.60 -7.76 4.36
N ILE A 195 -34.39 -6.69 4.25
CA ILE A 195 -34.02 -5.50 3.44
C ILE A 195 -32.77 -4.83 4.00
N VAL A 196 -32.75 -4.57 5.32
CA VAL A 196 -31.59 -3.93 5.97
C VAL A 196 -30.37 -4.83 5.92
N GLY A 197 -30.54 -6.14 6.14
CA GLY A 197 -29.49 -7.13 6.01
C GLY A 197 -28.90 -7.18 4.59
N GLN A 198 -29.75 -7.03 3.56
CA GLN A 198 -29.29 -6.92 2.17
C GLN A 198 -28.45 -5.66 1.92
N LEU A 199 -28.90 -4.52 2.43
CA LEU A 199 -28.18 -3.25 2.33
C LEU A 199 -26.83 -3.27 3.07
N LEU A 200 -26.78 -3.98 4.19
CA LEU A 200 -25.59 -4.12 5.03
C LEU A 200 -24.63 -5.23 4.57
N GLY A 201 -25.00 -6.03 3.57
CA GLY A 201 -24.21 -7.20 3.16
C GLY A 201 -24.10 -8.25 4.27
N ILE A 202 -25.21 -8.57 4.93
CA ILE A 202 -25.27 -9.70 5.88
C ILE A 202 -25.53 -10.97 5.07
N GLU A 203 -24.56 -11.88 5.05
CA GLU A 203 -24.54 -13.10 4.22
C GLU A 203 -25.86 -13.88 4.25
N GLU A 204 -26.43 -14.10 5.44
CA GLU A 204 -27.68 -14.87 5.63
C GLU A 204 -28.91 -14.21 4.96
N HIS A 205 -28.86 -12.90 4.74
CA HIS A 205 -29.96 -12.13 4.15
C HIS A 205 -29.76 -11.87 2.66
N CYS A 206 -28.60 -12.23 2.08
CA CYS A 206 -28.35 -12.06 0.66
C CYS A 206 -29.14 -13.08 -0.17
N SER A 207 -29.81 -12.58 -1.21
CA SER A 207 -30.40 -13.45 -2.23
C SER A 207 -29.27 -14.08 -3.05
N ARG A 208 -29.31 -15.40 -3.24
CA ARG A 208 -28.31 -16.14 -4.04
C ARG A 208 -28.84 -16.45 -5.43
N GLY A 209 -27.96 -16.48 -6.42
CA GLY A 209 -28.29 -16.89 -7.79
C GLY A 209 -29.26 -15.95 -8.50
N VAL A 210 -29.31 -14.68 -8.11
CA VAL A 210 -30.13 -13.63 -8.76
C VAL A 210 -29.34 -12.32 -8.79
N PRO A 211 -29.46 -11.49 -9.86
CA PRO A 211 -28.67 -10.26 -10.01
C PRO A 211 -28.89 -9.22 -8.90
N GLU A 212 -30.10 -9.16 -8.33
CA GLU A 212 -30.45 -8.25 -7.24
C GLU A 212 -29.69 -8.59 -5.95
N GLY A 213 -29.20 -9.82 -5.81
CA GLY A 213 -28.42 -10.29 -4.66
C GLY A 213 -26.93 -9.99 -4.74
N ASP A 214 -26.40 -9.73 -5.93
CA ASP A 214 -24.96 -9.63 -6.18
C ASP A 214 -24.28 -8.52 -5.38
N ALA A 215 -24.94 -7.36 -5.23
CA ALA A 215 -24.41 -6.26 -4.42
C ALA A 215 -24.32 -6.63 -2.93
N CYS A 216 -25.31 -7.37 -2.41
CA CYS A 216 -25.29 -7.89 -1.05
C CYS A 216 -24.17 -8.90 -0.87
N LEU A 217 -24.03 -9.85 -1.80
CA LEU A 217 -23.00 -10.90 -1.73
C LEU A 217 -21.59 -10.31 -1.78
N LEU A 218 -21.34 -9.31 -2.64
CA LEU A 218 -20.08 -8.57 -2.68
C LEU A 218 -19.78 -7.90 -1.33
N ALA A 219 -20.74 -7.18 -0.76
CA ALA A 219 -20.58 -6.54 0.55
C ALA A 219 -20.36 -7.57 1.67
N ALA A 220 -21.06 -8.71 1.63
CA ALA A 220 -20.91 -9.81 2.58
C ALA A 220 -19.52 -10.45 2.49
N ALA A 221 -19.02 -10.68 1.29
CA ALA A 221 -17.66 -11.17 1.04
C ALA A 221 -16.62 -10.24 1.65
N GLN A 222 -16.71 -8.94 1.36
CA GLN A 222 -15.77 -7.94 1.84
C GLN A 222 -15.79 -7.78 3.37
N ARG A 223 -16.99 -7.68 3.97
CA ARG A 223 -17.19 -7.52 5.42
C ARG A 223 -16.75 -8.75 6.20
N SER A 224 -17.14 -9.93 5.75
CA SER A 224 -16.84 -11.20 6.42
C SER A 224 -15.46 -11.75 6.05
N ASN A 225 -14.74 -11.07 5.14
CA ASN A 225 -13.46 -11.51 4.58
C ASN A 225 -13.52 -12.94 3.99
N LYS A 226 -14.63 -13.30 3.34
CA LYS A 226 -14.87 -14.63 2.75
C LYS A 226 -14.84 -14.57 1.22
N GLN A 227 -13.67 -14.81 0.63
CA GLN A 227 -13.52 -14.86 -0.85
C GLN A 227 -14.35 -15.97 -1.51
N ALA A 228 -14.70 -17.03 -0.77
CA ALA A 228 -15.55 -18.11 -1.25
C ALA A 228 -16.96 -17.66 -1.68
N LEU A 229 -17.38 -16.45 -1.33
CA LEU A 229 -18.66 -15.86 -1.76
C LEU A 229 -18.59 -15.22 -3.15
N CYS A 230 -17.39 -14.87 -3.66
CA CYS A 230 -17.24 -14.29 -5.00
C CYS A 230 -17.86 -15.12 -6.14
N PRO A 231 -17.69 -16.46 -6.22
CA PRO A 231 -18.30 -17.26 -7.29
C PRO A 231 -19.83 -17.41 -7.19
N GLU A 232 -20.46 -16.95 -6.10
CA GLU A 232 -21.93 -16.93 -5.98
C GLU A 232 -22.55 -15.68 -6.62
N ILE A 233 -21.72 -14.71 -7.04
CA ILE A 233 -22.13 -13.47 -7.71
C ILE A 233 -22.34 -13.75 -9.20
N MET A 234 -23.52 -13.42 -9.74
CA MET A 234 -23.82 -13.68 -11.14
C MET A 234 -23.29 -12.61 -12.09
N ASP A 235 -23.32 -11.35 -11.67
CA ASP A 235 -22.76 -10.23 -12.43
C ASP A 235 -21.23 -10.36 -12.48
N SER A 236 -20.73 -10.77 -13.64
CA SER A 236 -19.29 -10.93 -13.92
C SER A 236 -18.42 -9.71 -13.57
N THR A 237 -18.97 -8.50 -13.60
CA THR A 237 -18.24 -7.28 -13.23
C THR A 237 -18.09 -7.20 -11.72
N LYS A 238 -19.16 -7.46 -10.97
CA LYS A 238 -19.13 -7.50 -9.49
C LYS A 238 -18.37 -8.71 -8.95
N GLU A 239 -18.45 -9.84 -9.62
CA GLU A 239 -17.62 -11.01 -9.33
C GLU A 239 -16.13 -10.66 -9.49
N SER A 240 -15.79 -10.02 -10.62
CA SER A 240 -14.41 -9.55 -10.85
C SER A 240 -13.96 -8.53 -9.81
N GLU A 241 -14.84 -7.62 -9.40
CA GLU A 241 -14.59 -6.66 -8.31
C GLU A 241 -14.34 -7.38 -6.97
N CYS A 242 -15.11 -8.43 -6.66
CA CYS A 242 -14.94 -9.25 -5.46
C CYS A 242 -13.54 -9.87 -5.41
N TYR A 243 -13.12 -10.55 -6.49
CA TYR A 243 -11.79 -11.15 -6.57
C TYR A 243 -10.67 -10.11 -6.52
N ALA A 244 -10.85 -8.97 -7.21
CA ALA A 244 -9.87 -7.88 -7.20
C ALA A 244 -9.69 -7.29 -5.79
N PHE A 245 -10.77 -7.15 -5.00
CA PHE A 245 -10.69 -6.70 -3.61
C PHE A 245 -9.78 -7.62 -2.78
N PHE A 246 -9.98 -8.94 -2.84
CA PHE A 246 -9.17 -9.88 -2.08
C PHE A 246 -7.71 -9.93 -2.55
N GLY A 247 -7.50 -9.87 -3.87
CA GLY A 247 -6.14 -9.82 -4.42
C GLY A 247 -5.36 -8.60 -3.93
N LYS A 248 -5.96 -7.41 -4.00
CA LYS A 248 -5.36 -6.16 -3.51
C LYS A 248 -5.13 -6.15 -2.00
N LYS A 249 -6.12 -6.61 -1.23
CA LYS A 249 -6.08 -6.61 0.24
C LYS A 249 -5.02 -7.55 0.81
N ASN A 250 -4.86 -8.72 0.20
CA ASN A 250 -3.99 -9.78 0.71
C ASN A 250 -2.68 -9.94 -0.09
N ALA A 251 -2.42 -9.05 -1.05
CA ALA A 251 -1.37 -9.22 -2.06
C ALA A 251 -1.41 -10.60 -2.77
N ASP A 252 -2.63 -11.14 -2.98
CA ASP A 252 -2.84 -12.46 -3.56
C ASP A 252 -3.04 -12.37 -5.08
N LYS A 253 -1.98 -12.72 -5.82
CA LYS A 253 -2.01 -12.77 -7.28
C LYS A 253 -3.02 -13.77 -7.83
N HIS A 254 -3.29 -14.89 -7.14
CA HIS A 254 -4.25 -15.88 -7.63
C HIS A 254 -5.66 -15.32 -7.60
N ALA A 255 -6.02 -14.60 -6.53
CA ALA A 255 -7.27 -13.86 -6.48
C ALA A 255 -7.35 -12.82 -7.61
N CYS A 256 -6.30 -12.02 -7.85
CA CYS A 256 -6.30 -11.10 -8.99
C CYS A 256 -6.54 -11.83 -10.32
N LEU A 257 -5.94 -13.00 -10.55
CA LEU A 257 -6.11 -13.77 -11.79
C LEU A 257 -7.52 -14.36 -11.98
N GLN A 258 -8.32 -14.48 -10.93
CA GLN A 258 -9.74 -14.87 -11.04
C GLN A 258 -10.63 -13.70 -11.48
N ALA A 259 -10.19 -12.45 -11.29
CA ALA A 259 -10.90 -11.31 -11.83
C ALA A 259 -10.76 -11.23 -13.36
N SER A 260 -11.63 -10.47 -14.02
CA SER A 260 -11.58 -10.24 -15.47
C SER A 260 -11.41 -8.77 -15.84
N GLY A 261 -11.12 -8.53 -17.12
CA GLY A 261 -11.07 -7.20 -17.72
C GLY A 261 -10.14 -6.22 -17.00
N ARG A 262 -10.63 -4.99 -16.82
CA ARG A 262 -9.86 -3.89 -16.22
C ARG A 262 -9.61 -4.09 -14.73
N GLN A 263 -10.55 -4.69 -14.01
CA GLN A 263 -10.44 -4.96 -12.57
C GLN A 263 -9.29 -5.93 -12.28
N ARG A 264 -9.11 -6.96 -13.11
CA ARG A 264 -7.97 -7.87 -13.06
C ARG A 264 -6.64 -7.14 -13.21
N ASP A 265 -6.55 -6.30 -14.23
CA ASP A 265 -5.36 -5.57 -14.59
C ASP A 265 -4.97 -4.58 -13.47
N GLU A 266 -5.92 -3.80 -12.97
CA GLU A 266 -5.70 -2.90 -11.84
C GLU A 266 -5.30 -3.65 -10.55
N CYS A 267 -5.89 -4.81 -10.29
CA CYS A 267 -5.49 -5.68 -9.16
C CYS A 267 -4.03 -6.12 -9.28
N LEU A 268 -3.65 -6.67 -10.44
CA LEU A 268 -2.29 -7.15 -10.69
C LEU A 268 -1.26 -6.03 -10.55
N VAL A 269 -1.56 -4.83 -11.05
CA VAL A 269 -0.68 -3.66 -10.90
C VAL A 269 -0.46 -3.31 -9.44
N GLU A 270 -1.53 -3.23 -8.65
CA GLU A 270 -1.43 -2.86 -7.25
C GLU A 270 -0.65 -3.91 -6.44
N VAL A 271 -0.93 -5.20 -6.68
CA VAL A 271 -0.19 -6.29 -6.03
C VAL A 271 1.28 -6.31 -6.48
N ALA A 272 1.60 -6.01 -7.75
CA ALA A 272 2.97 -5.88 -8.23
C ALA A 272 3.75 -4.80 -7.46
N MET A 273 3.12 -3.66 -7.18
CA MET A 273 3.73 -2.58 -6.39
C MET A 273 3.94 -3.00 -4.95
N GLN A 274 2.89 -3.54 -4.30
CA GLN A 274 2.95 -3.94 -2.89
C GLN A 274 3.99 -5.04 -2.64
N SER A 275 4.08 -6.02 -3.55
CA SER A 275 5.01 -7.15 -3.46
C SER A 275 6.40 -6.87 -4.05
N LYS A 276 6.57 -5.74 -4.76
CA LYS A 276 7.76 -5.40 -5.55
C LYS A 276 8.12 -6.46 -6.60
N ASP A 277 7.12 -7.20 -7.08
CA ASP A 277 7.27 -8.24 -8.08
C ASP A 277 6.78 -7.74 -9.45
N ALA A 278 7.71 -7.17 -10.23
CA ALA A 278 7.43 -6.67 -11.57
C ALA A 278 6.97 -7.78 -12.55
N SER A 279 7.15 -9.07 -12.21
CA SER A 279 6.65 -10.16 -13.06
C SER A 279 5.11 -10.17 -13.12
N LEU A 280 4.44 -9.62 -12.12
CA LEU A 280 2.98 -9.48 -12.08
C LEU A 280 2.45 -8.42 -13.05
N CYS A 281 3.32 -7.55 -13.58
CA CYS A 281 2.96 -6.60 -14.64
C CYS A 281 2.84 -7.29 -16.02
N LEU A 282 3.46 -8.46 -16.23
CA LEU A 282 3.41 -9.19 -17.50
C LEU A 282 1.99 -9.63 -17.91
N PRO A 283 1.17 -10.24 -17.03
CA PRO A 283 -0.19 -10.69 -17.38
C PRO A 283 -1.21 -9.54 -17.55
N VAL A 284 -0.84 -8.29 -17.25
CA VAL A 284 -1.72 -7.11 -17.41
C VAL A 284 -2.00 -6.90 -18.89
N GLN A 285 -3.27 -6.88 -19.32
CA GLN A 285 -3.62 -6.78 -20.74
C GLN A 285 -3.66 -5.34 -21.25
N ASP A 286 -4.22 -4.42 -20.46
CA ASP A 286 -4.25 -2.99 -20.75
C ASP A 286 -2.83 -2.43 -20.84
N ALA A 287 -2.47 -1.94 -22.04
CA ALA A 287 -1.13 -1.48 -22.32
C ALA A 287 -0.70 -0.26 -21.48
N GLY A 288 -1.65 0.61 -21.12
CA GLY A 288 -1.40 1.79 -20.30
C GLY A 288 -1.15 1.41 -18.83
N LEU A 289 -2.02 0.56 -18.27
CA LEU A 289 -1.85 0.03 -16.91
C LEU A 289 -0.56 -0.80 -16.79
N ARG A 290 -0.26 -1.64 -17.79
CA ARG A 290 0.98 -2.42 -17.83
C ARG A 290 2.23 -1.54 -17.86
N ALA A 291 2.24 -0.49 -18.68
CA ALA A 291 3.37 0.45 -18.72
C ALA A 291 3.54 1.21 -17.39
N GLY A 292 2.42 1.66 -16.79
CA GLY A 292 2.41 2.28 -15.46
C GLY A 292 2.91 1.32 -14.36
N CYS A 293 2.58 0.04 -14.47
CA CYS A 293 3.03 -1.02 -13.57
C CYS A 293 4.55 -1.12 -13.51
N PHE A 294 5.20 -1.31 -14.66
CA PHE A 294 6.65 -1.37 -14.73
C PHE A 294 7.31 -0.06 -14.29
N GLY A 295 6.72 1.08 -14.66
CA GLY A 295 7.20 2.40 -14.27
C GLY A 295 7.15 2.66 -12.76
N GLY A 296 6.09 2.22 -12.08
CA GLY A 296 5.98 2.36 -10.62
C GLY A 296 6.90 1.39 -9.86
N THR A 297 7.02 0.13 -10.30
CA THR A 297 7.94 -0.84 -9.67
C THR A 297 9.40 -0.41 -9.85
N ALA A 298 9.75 0.27 -10.95
CA ALA A 298 11.08 0.81 -11.22
C ALA A 298 11.41 2.11 -10.45
N ARG A 299 10.43 2.82 -9.88
CA ARG A 299 10.70 3.98 -9.01
C ARG A 299 11.15 3.58 -7.60
N GLU A 300 10.86 2.35 -7.17
CA GLU A 300 11.29 1.80 -5.89
C GLU A 300 12.55 0.90 -6.00
N GLY A 301 13.06 0.67 -7.21
CA GLY A 301 14.33 -0.03 -7.49
C GLY A 301 15.13 0.69 -8.58
N ALA A 302 16.29 1.25 -8.21
CA ALA A 302 17.04 2.25 -8.98
C ALA A 302 17.46 1.87 -10.41
N ASN A 303 17.31 2.81 -11.38
CA ASN A 303 18.45 3.30 -12.17
C ASN A 303 18.20 4.65 -12.92
N GLN A 304 18.68 5.77 -12.37
CA GLN A 304 18.45 7.12 -12.90
C GLN A 304 19.34 7.53 -14.11
N LEU A 305 20.32 6.71 -14.51
CA LEU A 305 21.27 7.09 -15.57
C LEU A 305 20.68 6.89 -16.98
N VAL A 306 19.81 5.89 -17.16
CA VAL A 306 19.15 5.51 -18.43
C VAL A 306 18.12 6.57 -18.85
N LEU A 307 17.38 7.10 -17.89
CA LEU A 307 16.40 8.18 -18.07
C LEU A 307 17.01 9.49 -18.59
N ARG A 308 18.31 9.74 -18.35
CA ARG A 308 18.94 11.03 -18.70
C ARG A 308 19.42 11.14 -20.14
N LYS A 309 19.78 10.04 -20.81
CA LYS A 309 20.25 10.07 -22.21
C LYS A 309 19.10 10.04 -23.24
N LEU A 310 18.01 9.33 -22.94
CA LEU A 310 16.80 9.29 -23.79
C LEU A 310 16.13 10.66 -23.91
N ASN A 311 16.11 11.43 -22.82
CA ASN A 311 15.65 12.82 -22.81
C ASN A 311 16.45 13.75 -23.75
N GLY A 312 17.71 13.42 -24.09
CA GLY A 312 18.53 14.20 -25.01
C GLY A 312 18.20 13.96 -26.49
N PHE A 313 17.68 12.79 -26.84
CA PHE A 313 17.36 12.40 -28.23
C PHE A 313 15.96 12.86 -28.64
N CYS A 314 14.98 12.79 -27.73
CA CYS A 314 13.62 13.31 -27.94
C CYS A 314 13.59 14.85 -28.03
N ALA A 315 14.58 15.54 -27.46
CA ALA A 315 14.71 17.00 -27.50
C ALA A 315 14.98 17.56 -28.91
N GLY A 316 15.41 16.73 -29.87
CA GLY A 316 15.71 17.12 -31.25
C GLY A 316 14.55 16.98 -32.25
N MET A 317 13.38 16.48 -31.82
CA MET A 317 12.21 16.28 -32.68
C MET A 317 11.12 17.34 -32.42
N ALA A 318 10.45 17.81 -33.47
CA ALA A 318 9.32 18.75 -33.36
C ALA A 318 8.01 18.12 -33.87
N GLY A 319 6.90 18.48 -33.23
CA GLY A 319 5.54 18.09 -33.62
C GLY A 319 5.04 16.79 -33.00
N GLU A 320 3.93 16.27 -33.56
CA GLU A 320 3.12 15.16 -33.02
C GLU A 320 3.88 13.83 -32.81
N ALA A 321 5.07 13.68 -33.40
CA ALA A 321 5.95 12.51 -33.23
C ALA A 321 6.75 12.50 -31.91
N ARG A 322 6.83 13.62 -31.17
CA ARG A 322 7.61 13.72 -29.93
C ARG A 322 6.96 13.00 -28.75
N ASN A 323 5.65 13.14 -28.59
CA ASN A 323 4.92 12.55 -27.46
C ASN A 323 4.90 11.00 -27.49
N PRO A 324 4.74 10.33 -28.65
CA PRO A 324 4.93 8.89 -28.78
C PRO A 324 6.38 8.44 -28.60
N CYS A 325 7.36 9.27 -28.97
CA CYS A 325 8.80 8.96 -28.81
C CYS A 325 9.21 8.97 -27.32
N GLU A 326 8.75 9.97 -26.56
CA GLU A 326 8.95 10.04 -25.11
C GLU A 326 8.21 8.87 -24.40
N ALA A 327 7.01 8.50 -24.87
CA ALA A 327 6.25 7.36 -24.32
C ALA A 327 6.84 5.97 -24.68
N ALA A 328 7.37 5.81 -25.89
CA ALA A 328 8.01 4.56 -26.35
C ALA A 328 9.41 4.36 -25.74
N SER A 329 10.13 5.45 -25.45
CA SER A 329 11.45 5.41 -24.80
C SER A 329 11.44 4.77 -23.41
N ALA A 330 10.32 4.90 -22.68
CA ALA A 330 10.12 4.29 -21.36
C ALA A 330 9.68 2.81 -21.44
N ALA A 331 9.17 2.35 -22.58
CA ALA A 331 8.54 1.03 -22.72
C ALA A 331 9.42 -0.02 -23.42
N TYR A 332 10.53 0.35 -24.06
CA TYR A 332 11.26 -0.53 -24.98
C TYR A 332 12.74 -0.83 -24.62
N ALA A 333 13.25 -0.32 -23.50
CA ALA A 333 14.69 -0.40 -23.17
C ALA A 333 15.23 -1.78 -22.75
N PHE A 334 14.46 -2.88 -22.87
CA PHE A 334 14.91 -4.21 -22.40
C PHE A 334 14.49 -5.38 -23.29
N THR A 335 14.33 -5.20 -24.60
CA THR A 335 14.22 -6.36 -25.51
C THR A 335 15.42 -6.44 -26.44
N VAL A 336 15.93 -7.65 -26.61
CA VAL A 336 17.00 -7.99 -27.55
C VAL A 336 16.66 -7.54 -28.99
N ASP A 337 15.36 -7.55 -29.32
CA ASP A 337 14.84 -7.16 -30.63
C ASP A 337 15.03 -5.65 -30.92
N TYR A 338 15.19 -4.81 -29.88
CA TYR A 338 15.55 -3.41 -30.03
C TYR A 338 16.96 -3.25 -30.62
N CYS A 339 17.95 -4.00 -30.11
CA CYS A 339 19.31 -3.94 -30.64
C CYS A 339 19.42 -4.54 -32.05
N ASP A 340 18.46 -5.36 -32.49
CA ASP A 340 18.37 -5.84 -33.87
C ASP A 340 17.74 -4.80 -34.82
N ALA A 341 17.04 -3.79 -34.29
CA ALA A 341 16.41 -2.71 -35.05
C ALA A 341 17.28 -1.43 -35.17
N VAL A 342 18.42 -1.36 -34.45
CA VAL A 342 19.37 -0.25 -34.58
C VAL A 342 20.35 -0.48 -35.73
N SER A 343 20.99 0.59 -36.23
CA SER A 343 22.00 0.48 -37.29
C SER A 343 23.18 -0.41 -36.87
N ASP A 344 23.81 -1.08 -37.84
CA ASP A 344 24.91 -2.04 -37.60
C ASP A 344 26.03 -1.49 -36.73
N GLN A 345 26.33 -0.20 -36.86
CA GLN A 345 27.37 0.49 -36.09
C GLN A 345 27.03 0.61 -34.59
N ASN A 346 25.74 0.65 -34.24
CA ASN A 346 25.24 0.86 -32.88
C ASN A 346 24.72 -0.42 -32.22
N ARG A 347 24.58 -1.50 -32.98
CA ARG A 347 24.07 -2.80 -32.49
C ARG A 347 24.95 -3.42 -31.41
N LEU A 348 26.26 -3.48 -31.61
CA LEU A 348 27.19 -4.06 -30.62
C LEU A 348 27.29 -3.20 -29.32
N PRO A 349 27.41 -1.86 -29.39
CA PRO A 349 27.29 -1.01 -28.21
C PRO A 349 25.97 -1.19 -27.45
N CYS A 350 24.85 -1.30 -28.17
CA CYS A 350 23.52 -1.55 -27.58
C CYS A 350 23.50 -2.87 -26.79
N LEU A 351 24.02 -3.96 -27.38
CA LEU A 351 24.08 -5.25 -26.71
C LEU A 351 24.98 -5.24 -25.46
N LYS A 352 26.10 -4.50 -25.49
CA LYS A 352 27.01 -4.35 -24.34
C LYS A 352 26.38 -3.56 -23.19
N GLU A 353 25.69 -2.47 -23.49
CA GLU A 353 24.96 -1.70 -22.45
C GLU A 353 23.82 -2.51 -21.86
N LEU A 354 23.12 -3.30 -22.69
CA LEU A 354 22.05 -4.19 -22.23
C LEU A 354 22.58 -5.33 -21.35
N ASP A 355 23.68 -5.98 -21.74
CA ASP A 355 24.33 -7.04 -20.94
C ASP A 355 24.77 -6.54 -19.57
N ALA A 356 25.35 -5.33 -19.51
CA ALA A 356 25.75 -4.69 -18.26
C ALA A 356 24.59 -4.37 -17.29
N LEU A 357 23.34 -4.44 -17.77
CA LEU A 357 22.13 -4.18 -16.99
C LEU A 357 21.40 -5.47 -16.58
N ILE A 358 21.32 -6.46 -17.48
CA ILE A 358 20.46 -7.64 -17.27
C ILE A 358 21.23 -8.93 -16.97
N HIS A 359 22.46 -9.09 -17.46
CA HIS A 359 23.29 -10.30 -17.26
C HIS A 359 22.57 -11.63 -17.53
N GLU A 360 21.74 -11.68 -18.59
CA GLU A 360 20.92 -12.85 -18.97
C GLU A 360 21.61 -13.70 -20.04
N PRO A 361 21.80 -15.04 -19.85
CA PRO A 361 22.51 -15.89 -20.81
C PRO A 361 21.90 -15.90 -22.22
N VAL A 362 20.57 -15.73 -22.31
CA VAL A 362 19.83 -15.70 -23.58
C VAL A 362 20.28 -14.53 -24.47
N LEU A 363 20.68 -13.41 -23.86
CA LEU A 363 21.20 -12.25 -24.59
C LEU A 363 22.51 -12.57 -25.31
N CYS A 364 23.37 -13.39 -24.70
CA CYS A 364 24.71 -13.68 -25.22
C CYS A 364 24.69 -14.41 -26.58
N ALA A 365 23.57 -15.06 -26.92
CA ALA A 365 23.38 -15.66 -28.25
C ALA A 365 23.43 -14.63 -29.39
N LYS A 366 23.16 -13.35 -29.11
CA LYS A 366 23.01 -12.27 -30.10
C LYS A 366 24.27 -11.45 -30.32
N PHE A 367 25.29 -11.66 -29.49
CA PHE A 367 26.62 -11.10 -29.69
C PHE A 367 27.33 -11.78 -30.86
N PRO A 368 28.16 -11.04 -31.62
CA PRO A 368 29.10 -11.62 -32.57
C PRO A 368 30.04 -12.61 -31.88
N GLU A 369 30.41 -13.70 -32.56
CA GLU A 369 31.42 -14.64 -32.06
C GLU A 369 32.75 -13.92 -31.77
N GLY A 370 33.35 -14.22 -30.61
CA GLY A 370 34.58 -13.58 -30.17
C GLY A 370 34.55 -13.20 -28.69
N THR A 371 35.41 -12.23 -28.34
CA THR A 371 35.66 -11.83 -26.95
C THR A 371 34.44 -11.21 -26.26
N ASP A 372 33.62 -10.46 -26.99
CA ASP A 372 32.44 -9.80 -26.41
C ASP A 372 31.35 -10.81 -26.01
N LYS A 373 31.11 -11.80 -26.87
CA LYS A 373 30.22 -12.92 -26.54
C LYS A 373 30.75 -13.74 -25.37
N ALA A 374 32.07 -14.00 -25.35
CA ALA A 374 32.68 -14.69 -24.23
C ALA A 374 32.53 -13.91 -22.91
N GLY A 375 32.72 -12.59 -22.95
CA GLY A 375 32.51 -11.70 -21.81
C GLY A 375 31.08 -11.72 -21.28
N CYS A 376 30.08 -11.64 -22.17
CA CYS A 376 28.66 -11.77 -21.81
C CYS A 376 28.36 -13.12 -21.12
N ILE A 377 28.90 -14.22 -21.66
CA ILE A 377 28.67 -15.55 -21.06
C ILE A 377 29.30 -15.64 -19.67
N ILE A 378 30.50 -15.07 -19.49
CA ILE A 378 31.19 -15.03 -18.19
C ILE A 378 30.40 -14.19 -17.18
N SER A 379 29.93 -13.00 -17.56
CA SER A 379 29.15 -12.11 -16.69
C SER A 379 27.82 -12.74 -16.28
N ALA A 380 27.08 -13.30 -17.25
CA ALA A 380 25.82 -13.98 -17.01
C ALA A 380 25.99 -15.24 -16.13
N ALA A 381 26.99 -16.08 -16.41
CA ALA A 381 27.29 -17.24 -15.59
C ALA A 381 27.60 -16.86 -14.13
N ALA A 382 28.41 -15.81 -13.94
CA ALA A 382 28.77 -15.32 -12.62
C ALA A 382 27.57 -14.73 -11.86
N ASN A 383 26.67 -14.03 -12.55
CA ASN A 383 25.45 -13.47 -11.97
C ASN A 383 24.46 -14.56 -11.53
N GLU A 384 24.21 -15.57 -12.38
CA GLU A 384 23.34 -16.70 -12.04
C GLU A 384 23.98 -17.68 -11.05
N GLY A 385 25.31 -17.70 -10.95
CA GLY A 385 26.05 -18.67 -10.16
C GLY A 385 26.05 -20.09 -10.76
N ARG A 386 25.92 -20.22 -12.08
CA ARG A 386 25.78 -21.51 -12.78
C ARG A 386 26.95 -21.82 -13.71
N VAL A 387 27.64 -22.93 -13.45
CA VAL A 387 28.80 -23.37 -14.26
C VAL A 387 28.41 -23.90 -15.63
N GLU A 388 27.17 -24.37 -15.77
CA GLU A 388 26.64 -24.93 -17.01
C GLU A 388 26.60 -23.89 -18.12
N VAL A 389 26.40 -22.61 -17.76
CA VAL A 389 26.41 -21.47 -18.69
C VAL A 389 27.80 -21.33 -19.34
N CYS A 390 28.88 -21.61 -18.60
CA CYS A 390 30.25 -21.60 -19.13
C CYS A 390 30.48 -22.64 -20.24
N ASN A 391 29.59 -23.63 -20.42
CA ASN A 391 29.68 -24.57 -21.56
C ASN A 391 29.41 -23.89 -22.91
N GLY A 392 28.84 -22.69 -22.92
CA GLY A 392 28.70 -21.87 -24.13
C GLY A 392 30.03 -21.34 -24.69
N LEU A 393 31.14 -21.48 -23.96
CA LEU A 393 32.48 -21.03 -24.37
C LEU A 393 33.24 -22.13 -25.10
N ARG A 394 33.83 -21.79 -26.24
CA ARG A 394 34.59 -22.72 -27.09
C ARG A 394 36.03 -22.89 -26.63
N GLU A 395 36.66 -21.82 -26.15
CA GLU A 395 38.06 -21.84 -25.72
C GLU A 395 38.19 -22.37 -24.30
N LYS A 396 39.07 -23.37 -24.10
CA LYS A 396 39.34 -23.96 -22.78
C LYS A 396 39.78 -22.94 -21.73
N PHE A 397 40.56 -21.95 -22.16
CA PHE A 397 41.02 -20.85 -21.30
C PHE A 397 39.84 -20.00 -20.82
N GLN A 398 39.00 -19.51 -21.73
CA GLN A 398 37.81 -18.72 -21.40
C GLN A 398 36.84 -19.48 -20.50
N LYS A 399 36.67 -20.79 -20.74
CA LYS A 399 35.84 -21.65 -19.89
C LYS A 399 36.36 -21.75 -18.47
N SER A 400 37.68 -21.88 -18.30
CA SER A 400 38.33 -21.93 -16.98
C SER A 400 38.19 -20.60 -16.24
N GLU A 401 38.35 -19.47 -16.95
CA GLU A 401 38.11 -18.12 -16.42
C GLU A 401 36.64 -17.91 -16.02
N CYS A 402 35.69 -18.39 -16.81
CA CYS A 402 34.26 -18.35 -16.48
C CYS A 402 33.95 -19.09 -15.18
N ILE A 403 34.43 -20.33 -15.06
CA ILE A 403 34.22 -21.15 -13.85
C ILE A 403 34.83 -20.47 -12.62
N LYS A 404 36.00 -19.83 -12.78
CA LYS A 404 36.60 -19.03 -11.71
C LYS A 404 35.69 -17.88 -11.27
N GLU A 405 35.16 -17.08 -12.19
CA GLU A 405 34.26 -15.97 -11.82
C GLU A 405 32.98 -16.47 -11.16
N VAL A 406 32.40 -17.59 -11.61
CA VAL A 406 31.26 -18.25 -10.95
C VAL A 406 31.61 -18.68 -9.52
N ALA A 407 32.77 -19.31 -9.31
CA ALA A 407 33.23 -19.73 -7.99
C ALA A 407 33.39 -18.52 -7.05
N VAL A 408 33.96 -17.42 -7.55
CA VAL A 408 34.18 -16.19 -6.78
C VAL A 408 32.86 -15.47 -6.49
N SER A 409 31.94 -15.37 -7.45
CA SER A 409 30.63 -14.73 -7.23
C SER A 409 29.79 -15.49 -6.22
N SER A 410 29.70 -16.81 -6.37
CA SER A 410 28.96 -17.74 -5.49
C SER A 410 29.67 -18.06 -4.18
N ARG A 411 30.95 -17.69 -4.03
CA ARG A 411 31.80 -18.02 -2.86
C ARG A 411 31.93 -19.53 -2.61
N SER A 412 32.02 -20.32 -3.69
CA SER A 412 32.09 -21.79 -3.64
C SER A 412 33.45 -22.30 -4.11
N GLU A 413 34.27 -22.79 -3.18
CA GLU A 413 35.58 -23.38 -3.46
C GLU A 413 35.48 -24.68 -4.26
N ARG A 414 34.41 -25.46 -4.06
CA ARG A 414 34.13 -26.68 -4.84
C ARG A 414 34.00 -26.39 -6.33
N THR A 415 33.50 -25.22 -6.67
CA THR A 415 33.37 -24.79 -8.07
C THR A 415 34.74 -24.66 -8.75
N CYS A 416 35.79 -24.27 -8.02
CA CYS A 416 37.16 -24.22 -8.54
C CYS A 416 37.68 -25.62 -8.95
N GLU A 417 37.10 -26.70 -8.43
CA GLU A 417 37.50 -28.07 -8.77
C GLU A 417 37.17 -28.45 -10.22
N ASN A 418 36.19 -27.76 -10.82
CA ASN A 418 35.78 -27.94 -12.21
C ASN A 418 36.81 -27.41 -13.23
N ILE A 419 37.89 -26.77 -12.77
CA ILE A 419 38.98 -26.28 -13.63
C ILE A 419 40.02 -27.39 -13.82
N GLU A 420 40.23 -27.79 -15.09
CA GLU A 420 41.22 -28.79 -15.48
C GLU A 420 42.65 -28.29 -15.18
N LEU A 421 43.50 -29.13 -14.59
CA LEU A 421 44.87 -28.74 -14.23
C LEU A 421 45.83 -28.69 -15.43
N ALA A 422 45.46 -29.31 -16.56
CA ALA A 422 46.29 -29.35 -17.76
C ALA A 422 46.29 -28.00 -18.50
N GLY A 423 47.30 -27.76 -19.35
CA GLY A 423 47.32 -26.62 -20.28
C GLY A 423 47.27 -25.23 -19.63
N GLY A 424 47.80 -25.08 -18.41
CA GLY A 424 47.82 -23.80 -17.68
C GLY A 424 46.66 -23.60 -16.71
N GLY A 425 45.65 -24.47 -16.69
CA GLY A 425 44.51 -24.35 -15.78
C GLY A 425 44.84 -24.57 -14.31
N ALA A 426 45.99 -25.17 -13.98
CA ALA A 426 46.50 -25.21 -12.61
C ALA A 426 46.64 -23.81 -11.99
N GLN A 427 47.22 -22.85 -12.72
CA GLN A 427 47.38 -21.47 -12.21
C GLN A 427 46.02 -20.79 -12.00
N ILE A 428 45.09 -20.98 -12.94
CA ILE A 428 43.73 -20.42 -12.86
C ILE A 428 42.95 -21.01 -11.68
N ARG A 429 43.12 -22.31 -11.42
CA ARG A 429 42.48 -22.97 -10.27
C ARG A 429 43.03 -22.46 -8.94
N TYR A 430 44.33 -22.24 -8.82
CA TYR A 430 44.90 -21.68 -7.59
C TYR A 430 44.51 -20.20 -7.40
N ASP A 431 44.46 -19.41 -8.47
CA ASP A 431 43.89 -18.05 -8.45
C ASP A 431 42.41 -18.05 -8.02
N CYS A 432 41.62 -19.02 -8.51
CA CYS A 432 40.23 -19.24 -8.09
C CYS A 432 40.13 -19.50 -6.58
N LEU A 433 40.89 -20.47 -6.08
CA LEU A 433 40.90 -20.83 -4.65
C LEU A 433 41.32 -19.65 -3.77
N GLU A 434 42.35 -18.91 -4.19
CA GLU A 434 42.82 -17.71 -3.50
C GLU A 434 41.72 -16.64 -3.40
N ARG A 435 41.09 -16.28 -4.53
CA ARG A 435 40.04 -15.25 -4.55
C ARG A 435 38.81 -15.66 -3.73
N VAL A 436 38.43 -16.94 -3.75
CA VAL A 436 37.34 -17.48 -2.91
C VAL A 436 37.73 -17.43 -1.43
N ALA A 437 38.94 -17.88 -1.08
CA ALA A 437 39.46 -17.86 0.29
C ALA A 437 39.45 -16.45 0.88
N VAL A 438 39.94 -15.47 0.12
CA VAL A 438 39.97 -14.05 0.53
C VAL A 438 38.56 -13.49 0.69
N LYS A 439 37.66 -13.77 -0.25
CA LYS A 439 36.27 -13.27 -0.19
C LYS A 439 35.45 -13.90 0.95
N LYS A 440 35.74 -15.15 1.33
CA LYS A 440 35.15 -15.81 2.51
C LYS A 440 35.87 -15.45 3.81
N GLY A 441 37.13 -15.01 3.74
CA GLY A 441 38.01 -14.86 4.90
C GLY A 441 38.40 -16.19 5.52
N ASP A 442 38.43 -17.28 4.74
CA ASP A 442 38.70 -18.64 5.18
C ASP A 442 40.04 -19.12 4.63
N TYR A 443 41.07 -19.09 5.48
CA TYR A 443 42.45 -19.43 5.08
C TYR A 443 42.64 -20.93 4.82
N THR A 444 41.74 -21.79 5.30
CA THR A 444 41.86 -23.24 5.13
C THR A 444 41.78 -23.62 3.64
N ILE A 445 41.04 -22.84 2.85
CA ILE A 445 40.94 -22.96 1.39
C ILE A 445 42.29 -22.67 0.70
N CYS A 446 43.10 -21.75 1.25
CA CYS A 446 44.43 -21.48 0.72
C CYS A 446 45.31 -22.74 0.77
N LEU A 447 45.10 -23.65 1.72
CA LEU A 447 45.94 -24.84 1.93
C LEU A 447 45.93 -25.80 0.74
N ASP A 448 44.92 -25.73 -0.13
CA ASP A 448 44.83 -26.51 -1.36
C ASP A 448 45.71 -25.93 -2.50
N ILE A 449 46.30 -24.74 -2.29
CA ILE A 449 47.22 -24.10 -3.25
C ILE A 449 48.60 -24.77 -3.18
N LYS A 450 49.03 -25.38 -4.29
CA LYS A 450 50.33 -26.06 -4.36
C LYS A 450 51.52 -25.10 -4.49
N PHE A 451 51.33 -23.94 -5.13
CA PHE A 451 52.39 -22.94 -5.27
C PHE A 451 52.62 -22.21 -3.95
N LYS A 452 53.80 -22.40 -3.35
CA LYS A 452 54.10 -21.93 -1.99
C LYS A 452 54.14 -20.43 -1.82
N GLU A 453 54.56 -19.71 -2.86
CA GLU A 453 54.53 -18.25 -2.84
C GLU A 453 53.10 -17.74 -2.81
N GLN A 454 52.24 -18.26 -3.70
CA GLN A 454 50.83 -17.92 -3.78
C GLN A 454 50.04 -18.36 -2.52
N LEU A 455 50.36 -19.53 -1.96
CA LEU A 455 49.82 -19.99 -0.68
C LEU A 455 50.09 -18.99 0.46
N GLY A 456 51.34 -18.52 0.57
CA GLY A 456 51.73 -17.53 1.56
C GLY A 456 51.04 -16.19 1.36
N GLU A 457 50.91 -15.74 0.11
CA GLU A 457 50.22 -14.50 -0.25
C GLU A 457 48.71 -14.57 0.03
N CYS A 458 48.04 -15.68 -0.28
CA CYS A 458 46.63 -15.92 0.02
C CYS A 458 46.31 -15.76 1.51
N ILE A 459 47.10 -16.42 2.38
CA ILE A 459 46.96 -16.31 3.83
C ILE A 459 47.30 -14.88 4.29
N GLY A 460 48.32 -14.27 3.69
CA GLY A 460 48.71 -12.89 3.97
C GLY A 460 47.60 -11.87 3.68
N GLN A 461 46.89 -12.02 2.57
CA GLN A 461 45.73 -11.18 2.22
C GLN A 461 44.63 -11.27 3.28
N ILE A 462 44.32 -12.49 3.75
CA ILE A 462 43.33 -12.73 4.80
C ILE A 462 43.80 -12.17 6.15
N ALA A 463 45.07 -12.35 6.51
CA ALA A 463 45.69 -11.80 7.71
C ALA A 463 45.61 -10.26 7.75
N VAL A 464 45.89 -9.59 6.63
CA VAL A 464 45.72 -8.13 6.52
C VAL A 464 44.26 -7.74 6.68
N ALA A 465 43.34 -8.42 5.98
CA ALA A 465 41.91 -8.13 6.06
C ALA A 465 41.34 -8.31 7.48
N LYS A 466 41.82 -9.32 8.22
CA LYS A 466 41.42 -9.60 9.61
C LYS A 466 42.21 -8.81 10.67
N LYS A 467 43.26 -8.09 10.26
CA LYS A 467 44.25 -7.46 11.16
C LYS A 467 44.87 -8.46 12.15
N ASP A 468 45.11 -9.68 11.68
CA ASP A 468 45.63 -10.78 12.49
C ASP A 468 46.84 -11.41 11.78
N ALA A 469 48.04 -10.91 12.13
CA ALA A 469 49.29 -11.42 11.57
C ALA A 469 49.68 -12.80 12.12
N LEU A 470 49.05 -13.26 13.21
CA LEU A 470 49.34 -14.58 13.78
C LEU A 470 48.88 -15.71 12.85
N LEU A 471 47.91 -15.45 11.96
CA LEU A 471 47.48 -16.38 10.92
C LEU A 471 48.63 -16.86 10.02
N CYS A 472 49.67 -16.06 9.81
CA CYS A 472 50.84 -16.52 9.07
C CYS A 472 51.53 -17.70 9.76
N GLY A 473 51.52 -17.76 11.09
CA GLY A 473 52.09 -18.84 11.89
C GLY A 473 51.37 -20.19 11.73
N GLU A 474 50.08 -20.16 11.36
CA GLU A 474 49.23 -21.34 11.11
C GLU A 474 49.49 -21.98 9.73
N THR A 475 50.35 -21.37 8.90
CA THR A 475 50.72 -21.92 7.59
C THR A 475 51.52 -23.22 7.79
N PRO A 476 51.09 -24.38 7.24
CA PRO A 476 51.81 -25.62 7.42
C PRO A 476 53.25 -25.52 6.87
N ASN A 477 54.25 -25.69 7.74
CA ASN A 477 55.67 -25.79 7.34
C ASN A 477 55.96 -27.08 6.56
N ALA A 478 55.03 -28.04 6.55
CA ALA A 478 55.23 -29.40 6.06
C ALA A 478 54.32 -29.73 4.88
N ALA A 479 54.65 -29.23 3.68
CA ALA A 479 54.20 -29.86 2.44
C ALA A 479 55.11 -29.50 1.26
N LEU A 480 56.17 -30.29 1.04
CA LEU A 480 56.89 -30.52 -0.22
C LEU A 480 57.70 -29.36 -0.85
N SER A 481 58.80 -29.00 -0.18
CA SER A 481 60.11 -28.81 -0.83
C SER A 481 61.18 -29.11 0.22
N GLU A 482 62.02 -30.12 0.00
CA GLU A 482 63.17 -30.42 0.88
C GLU A 482 64.15 -29.24 0.98
N LYS A 483 64.06 -28.27 0.06
CA LYS A 483 64.98 -27.14 -0.04
C LYS A 483 64.54 -25.89 0.73
N ASP A 484 63.25 -25.71 1.03
CA ASP A 484 62.75 -24.50 1.70
C ASP A 484 61.39 -24.70 2.40
N PRO A 485 61.40 -25.24 3.64
CA PRO A 485 60.17 -25.55 4.39
C PRO A 485 59.36 -24.32 4.82
N TYR A 486 59.99 -23.14 4.86
CA TYR A 486 59.39 -21.93 5.43
C TYR A 486 58.89 -20.94 4.40
N LEU A 487 59.06 -21.24 3.10
CA LEU A 487 58.77 -20.32 1.99
C LEU A 487 57.36 -19.69 2.04
N ALA A 488 56.31 -20.48 2.28
CA ALA A 488 54.94 -19.96 2.33
C ALA A 488 54.71 -19.06 3.55
N ARG A 489 55.13 -19.50 4.73
CA ARG A 489 55.02 -18.74 5.99
C ARG A 489 55.77 -17.41 5.91
N GLU A 490 57.00 -17.44 5.43
CA GLU A 490 57.84 -16.23 5.31
C GLU A 490 57.28 -15.26 4.26
N ASN A 491 56.71 -15.77 3.17
CA ASN A 491 56.01 -14.93 2.20
C ASN A 491 54.74 -14.30 2.76
N CYS A 492 54.00 -15.01 3.62
CA CYS A 492 52.86 -14.43 4.35
C CYS A 492 53.31 -13.26 5.22
N TYR A 493 54.32 -13.45 6.09
CA TYR A 493 54.83 -12.37 6.94
C TYR A 493 55.35 -11.19 6.13
N ARG A 494 56.06 -11.44 5.02
CA ARG A 494 56.51 -10.39 4.11
C ARG A 494 55.34 -9.62 3.50
N TYR A 495 54.28 -10.31 3.07
CA TYR A 495 53.09 -9.67 2.51
C TYR A 495 52.40 -8.77 3.53
N VAL A 496 52.16 -9.28 4.74
CA VAL A 496 51.52 -8.51 5.83
C VAL A 496 52.39 -7.32 6.21
N ALA A 497 53.70 -7.51 6.38
CA ALA A 497 54.65 -6.43 6.68
C ALA A 497 54.58 -5.31 5.63
N GLY A 498 54.65 -5.66 4.34
CA GLY A 498 54.59 -4.69 3.24
C GLY A 498 53.29 -3.88 3.18
N LYS A 499 52.14 -4.51 3.50
CA LYS A 499 50.82 -3.85 3.49
C LYS A 499 50.53 -3.05 4.75
N THR A 500 51.00 -3.49 5.90
CA THR A 500 50.79 -2.83 7.21
C THR A 500 51.87 -1.83 7.58
N LYS A 501 53.00 -1.87 6.87
CA LYS A 501 54.24 -1.13 7.15
C LYS A 501 54.85 -1.45 8.53
N ASP A 502 54.59 -2.65 9.05
CA ASP A 502 55.17 -3.14 10.31
C ASP A 502 56.47 -3.90 10.07
N ALA A 503 57.60 -3.29 10.43
CA ALA A 503 58.94 -3.88 10.31
C ALA A 503 59.18 -5.06 11.24
N GLY A 504 58.48 -5.13 12.39
CA GLY A 504 58.64 -6.22 13.36
C GLY A 504 58.20 -7.57 12.80
N LEU A 505 57.30 -7.57 11.80
CA LEU A 505 56.89 -8.79 11.11
C LEU A 505 58.00 -9.38 10.22
N CYS A 506 58.95 -8.56 9.74
CA CYS A 506 60.09 -9.07 8.97
C CYS A 506 61.08 -9.87 9.84
N ASP A 507 61.02 -9.76 11.18
CA ASP A 507 61.84 -10.58 12.07
C ASP A 507 61.44 -12.05 12.09
N GLN A 508 60.21 -12.37 11.66
CA GLN A 508 59.71 -13.73 11.52
C GLN A 508 60.20 -14.43 10.24
N VAL A 509 60.96 -13.72 9.39
CA VAL A 509 61.56 -14.25 8.14
C VAL A 509 62.99 -14.72 8.43
N GLN A 510 63.25 -16.03 8.35
CA GLN A 510 64.54 -16.61 8.70
C GLN A 510 65.55 -16.54 7.55
N ASN A 511 65.08 -16.67 6.30
CA ASN A 511 65.96 -16.55 5.14
C ASN A 511 66.49 -15.11 5.00
N ALA A 512 67.81 -14.94 5.11
CA ALA A 512 68.46 -13.62 5.10
C ALA A 512 68.11 -12.78 3.85
N GLY A 513 68.09 -13.38 2.66
CA GLY A 513 67.76 -12.67 1.42
C GLY A 513 66.29 -12.28 1.32
N ARG A 514 65.36 -13.06 1.88
CA ARG A 514 63.94 -12.68 1.96
C ARG A 514 63.68 -11.65 3.04
N LYS A 515 64.41 -11.71 4.16
CA LYS A 515 64.34 -10.72 5.23
C LYS A 515 64.81 -9.36 4.73
N GLU A 516 65.91 -9.31 4.00
CA GLU A 516 66.41 -8.09 3.35
C GLU A 516 65.37 -7.52 2.37
N LYS A 517 64.76 -8.36 1.52
CA LYS A 517 63.67 -7.94 0.62
C LYS A 517 62.42 -7.45 1.39
N CYS A 518 62.10 -8.05 2.53
CA CYS A 518 61.00 -7.62 3.39
C CYS A 518 61.25 -6.20 3.92
N LEU A 519 62.45 -5.95 4.47
CA LEU A 519 62.85 -4.65 4.98
C LEU A 519 62.92 -3.59 3.87
N ALA A 520 63.47 -3.94 2.70
CA ALA A 520 63.56 -3.03 1.56
C ALA A 520 62.19 -2.58 1.01
N GLN A 521 61.11 -3.36 1.20
CA GLN A 521 59.75 -2.98 0.82
C GLN A 521 59.10 -1.95 1.75
N LEU A 522 59.73 -1.69 2.91
CA LEU A 522 59.24 -0.77 3.94
C LEU A 522 59.80 0.64 3.80
N GLY A 523 60.94 0.80 3.11
CA GLY A 523 61.65 2.07 2.94
C GLY A 523 63.09 1.94 3.41
#